data_AF-A0A9E4KBQ4-F1
#
_entry.id   AF-A0A9E4KBQ4-F1
#
_cell.length_a   1.000
_cell.length_b   1.000
_cell.length_c   1.000
_cell.angle_alpha   90.00
_cell.angle_beta   90.00
_cell.angle_gamma   90.00
#
_symmetry.space_group_name_H-M   'P 1'
#
loop_
_entity.id
_entity.type
_entity.pdbx_description
1 polymer ?
#
loop_
_entity_poly.entity_id
_entity_poly.type
_entity_poly.pdbx_seq_one_letter_code
_entity_poly.pdbx_strand_id
1 'polypeptide(L)'
;MCCPACATERPAVGFTSRGFTLVELLIALVLMSLIMVLLFSGLDLGRRSWHSAAEATTRQSDQRLAFDYLKQSFGGMFNERFDTDDGPLPLFYGDQKLIRWVAPTASQAGLGGASLFRLELLGEGDDKLLLLKR
;
A
#
# COMPACT_ATOMS: atom_id res chain seq x y z
N MET A 1 -86.95 13.79 41.50
CA MET A 1 -85.51 14.16 41.63
C MET A 1 -84.79 13.03 42.34
N CYS A 2 -84.02 12.23 41.58
CA CYS A 2 -82.85 11.46 42.01
C CYS A 2 -82.47 10.54 40.83
N CYS A 3 -81.27 10.73 40.28
CA CYS A 3 -80.58 9.72 39.48
C CYS A 3 -79.18 9.58 40.09
N PRO A 4 -78.70 8.37 40.40
CA PRO A 4 -77.47 8.19 41.16
C PRO A 4 -76.24 8.18 40.24
N ALA A 5 -75.20 8.85 40.72
CA ALA A 5 -73.78 8.56 40.54
C ALA A 5 -73.34 7.88 39.22
N CYS A 6 -72.84 8.69 38.29
CA CYS A 6 -71.97 8.24 37.22
C CYS A 6 -70.57 7.96 37.81
N ALA A 7 -70.34 6.73 38.28
CA ALA A 7 -69.03 6.26 38.69
C ALA A 7 -68.20 5.99 37.43
N THR A 8 -67.21 6.84 37.17
CA THR A 8 -66.23 6.67 36.09
C THR A 8 -65.07 5.87 36.64
N GLU A 9 -65.06 4.57 36.36
CA GLU A 9 -63.90 3.72 36.61
C GLU A 9 -62.76 4.14 35.68
N ARG A 10 -61.69 4.70 36.26
CA ARG A 10 -60.43 4.95 35.55
C ARG A 10 -59.60 3.67 35.60
N PRO A 11 -59.18 3.08 34.47
CA PRO A 11 -58.24 1.98 34.52
C PRO A 11 -56.89 2.52 34.99
N ALA A 12 -56.46 2.07 36.17
CA ALA A 12 -55.09 2.24 36.61
C ALA A 12 -54.20 1.39 35.69
N VAL A 13 -53.49 2.05 34.78
CA VAL A 13 -52.39 1.39 34.05
C VAL A 13 -51.28 1.15 35.05
N GLY A 14 -51.34 0.01 35.73
CA GLY A 14 -50.25 -0.48 36.53
C GLY A 14 -49.08 -0.81 35.61
N PHE A 15 -48.05 0.03 35.58
CA PHE A 15 -46.73 -0.46 35.21
C PHE A 15 -46.30 -1.41 36.32
N THR A 16 -46.57 -2.69 36.13
CA THR A 16 -45.94 -3.74 36.92
C THR A 16 -44.45 -3.55 36.78
N SER A 17 -43.77 -3.15 37.85
CA SER A 17 -42.31 -3.08 37.91
C SER A 17 -41.78 -4.49 37.73
N ARG A 18 -41.54 -4.88 36.46
CA ARG A 18 -40.82 -6.08 36.09
C ARG A 18 -39.38 -5.85 36.53
N GLY A 19 -39.02 -6.45 37.67
CA GLY A 19 -37.65 -6.46 38.15
C GLY A 19 -36.71 -6.97 37.06
N PHE A 20 -35.62 -6.26 36.85
CA PHE A 20 -34.58 -6.60 35.88
C PHE A 20 -34.14 -8.04 36.12
N THR A 21 -34.32 -8.91 35.13
CA THR A 21 -33.91 -10.30 35.30
C THR A 21 -32.39 -10.38 35.16
N LEU A 22 -31.74 -11.25 35.95
CA LEU A 22 -30.30 -11.49 35.81
C LEU A 22 -29.93 -11.92 34.38
N VAL A 23 -30.87 -12.61 33.71
CA VAL A 23 -30.78 -13.02 32.31
C VAL A 23 -30.75 -11.82 31.36
N GLU A 24 -31.52 -10.76 31.62
CA GLU A 24 -31.56 -9.55 30.79
C GLU A 24 -30.22 -8.79 30.84
N LEU A 25 -29.61 -8.67 32.01
CA LEU A 25 -28.27 -8.09 32.15
C LEU A 25 -27.22 -8.94 31.43
N LEU A 26 -27.32 -10.28 31.54
CA LEU A 26 -26.39 -11.20 30.88
C LEU A 26 -26.50 -11.10 29.36
N ILE A 27 -27.71 -11.05 28.81
CA ILE A 27 -27.94 -10.85 27.38
C ILE A 27 -27.40 -9.49 26.93
N ALA A 28 -27.64 -8.42 27.68
CA ALA A 28 -27.13 -7.09 27.34
C ALA A 28 -25.60 -7.08 27.27
N LEU A 29 -24.91 -7.73 28.22
CA LEU A 29 -23.45 -7.85 28.22
C LEU A 29 -22.94 -8.65 27.03
N VAL A 30 -23.59 -9.78 26.70
CA VAL A 30 -23.24 -10.59 25.53
C VAL A 30 -23.40 -9.77 24.25
N LEU A 31 -24.54 -9.11 24.07
CA LEU A 31 -24.80 -8.27 22.89
C LEU A 31 -23.78 -7.12 22.78
N MET A 32 -23.48 -6.44 23.88
CA MET A 32 -22.51 -5.36 23.90
C MET A 32 -21.10 -5.84 23.52
N SER A 33 -20.69 -7.01 24.02
CA SER A 33 -19.41 -7.62 23.63
C SER A 33 -19.36 -7.97 22.14
N LEU A 34 -20.46 -8.48 21.59
CA LEU A 34 -20.58 -8.83 20.17
C LEU A 34 -20.50 -7.59 19.28
N ILE A 35 -21.19 -6.52 19.66
CA ILE A 35 -21.14 -5.24 18.96
C ILE A 35 -19.71 -4.67 18.98
N MET A 36 -19.02 -4.71 20.12
CA MET A 36 -17.61 -4.28 20.22
C MET A 36 -16.69 -5.07 19.29
N VAL A 37 -16.82 -6.40 19.25
CA VAL A 37 -16.00 -7.26 18.38
C VAL A 37 -16.24 -6.94 16.91
N LEU A 38 -17.50 -6.77 16.49
CA LEU A 38 -17.86 -6.42 15.12
C LEU A 38 -17.30 -5.05 14.74
N LEU A 39 -17.39 -4.07 15.63
CA LEU A 39 -16.90 -2.71 15.41
C LEU A 39 -15.37 -2.68 15.29
N PHE A 40 -14.66 -3.40 16.16
CA PHE A 40 -13.20 -3.52 16.11
C PHE A 40 -12.74 -4.30 14.87
N SER A 41 -13.44 -5.38 14.51
CA SER A 41 -13.13 -6.16 13.31
C SER A 41 -13.34 -5.34 12.04
N GLY A 42 -14.44 -4.57 11.97
CA GLY A 42 -14.68 -3.65 10.84
C GLY A 42 -13.63 -2.56 10.74
N LEU A 43 -13.19 -2.01 11.88
CA LEU A 43 -12.10 -1.03 11.91
C LEU A 43 -10.77 -1.64 11.45
N ASP A 44 -10.41 -2.85 11.92
CA ASP A 44 -9.20 -3.55 11.49
C ASP A 44 -9.24 -3.88 10.00
N LEU A 45 -10.40 -4.29 9.48
CA LEU A 45 -10.61 -4.53 8.05
C LEU A 45 -10.43 -3.25 7.23
N GLY A 46 -10.94 -2.11 7.70
CA GLY A 46 -10.72 -0.80 7.07
C GLY A 46 -9.26 -0.35 7.08
N ARG A 47 -8.53 -0.63 8.16
CA ARG A 47 -7.07 -0.36 8.26
C ARG A 47 -6.28 -1.23 7.30
N ARG A 48 -6.62 -2.52 7.22
CA ARG A 48 -6.03 -3.45 6.26
C ARG A 48 -6.38 -3.09 4.82
N SER A 49 -7.60 -2.63 4.56
CA SER A 49 -7.99 -2.20 3.20
C SER A 49 -7.22 -0.97 2.74
N TRP A 50 -6.89 -0.06 3.66
CA TRP A 50 -6.01 1.07 3.37
C TRP A 50 -4.59 0.59 3.04
N HIS A 51 -4.06 -0.37 3.82
CA HIS A 51 -2.76 -0.97 3.53
C HIS A 51 -2.74 -1.78 2.23
N SER A 52 -3.79 -2.54 1.91
CA SER A 52 -3.85 -3.31 0.66
C SER A 52 -4.07 -2.41 -0.56
N ALA A 53 -4.83 -1.32 -0.42
CA ALA A 53 -4.96 -0.30 -1.47
C ALA A 53 -3.65 0.47 -1.68
N ALA A 54 -2.91 0.73 -0.59
CA ALA A 54 -1.57 1.29 -0.65
C ALA A 54 -0.59 0.30 -1.30
N GLU A 55 -0.57 -0.98 -0.92
CA GLU A 55 0.31 -2.00 -1.53
C GLU A 55 0.00 -2.24 -3.02
N ALA A 56 -1.27 -2.20 -3.43
CA ALA A 56 -1.66 -2.25 -4.83
C ALA A 56 -1.16 -1.03 -5.61
N THR A 57 -1.06 0.14 -4.96
CA THR A 57 -0.51 1.37 -5.56
C THR A 57 1.03 1.38 -5.56
N THR A 58 1.68 0.84 -4.52
CA THR A 58 3.15 0.86 -4.36
C THR A 58 3.86 -0.11 -5.30
N ARG A 59 3.29 -1.31 -5.55
CA ARG A 59 3.91 -2.25 -6.51
C ARG A 59 3.94 -1.69 -7.93
N GLN A 60 2.97 -0.84 -8.29
CA GLN A 60 2.97 -0.18 -9.59
C GLN A 60 3.87 1.06 -9.61
N SER A 61 4.07 1.76 -8.49
CA SER A 61 4.97 2.92 -8.43
C SER A 61 6.43 2.52 -8.56
N ASP A 62 6.86 1.45 -7.88
CA ASP A 62 8.29 1.11 -7.81
C ASP A 62 8.83 0.62 -9.16
N GLN A 63 8.04 -0.17 -9.88
CA GLN A 63 8.40 -0.60 -11.24
C GLN A 63 8.44 0.58 -12.22
N ARG A 64 7.51 1.54 -12.09
CA ARG A 64 7.50 2.75 -12.92
C ARG A 64 8.70 3.65 -12.64
N LEU A 65 9.04 3.87 -11.37
CA LEU A 65 10.21 4.66 -10.98
C LEU A 65 11.52 4.02 -11.47
N ALA A 66 11.66 2.71 -11.35
CA ALA A 66 12.83 1.99 -11.87
C ALA A 66 12.92 2.09 -13.40
N PHE A 67 11.79 1.95 -14.10
CA PHE A 67 11.73 2.05 -15.55
C PHE A 67 12.01 3.48 -16.06
N ASP A 68 11.45 4.50 -15.41
CA ASP A 68 11.67 5.90 -15.77
C ASP A 68 13.12 6.31 -15.54
N TYR A 69 13.75 5.84 -14.46
CA TYR A 69 15.17 6.03 -14.22
C TYR A 69 16.03 5.38 -15.32
N LEU A 70 15.72 4.14 -15.69
CA LEU A 70 16.42 3.42 -16.75
C LEU A 70 16.26 4.13 -18.11
N LYS A 71 15.05 4.59 -18.42
CA LYS A 71 14.75 5.35 -19.64
C LYS A 71 15.49 6.68 -19.68
N GLN A 72 15.54 7.41 -18.57
CA GLN A 72 16.30 8.65 -18.47
C GLN A 72 17.81 8.40 -18.63
N SER A 73 18.33 7.33 -18.03
CA SER A 73 19.74 6.95 -18.14
C SER A 73 20.13 6.59 -19.57
N PHE A 74 19.29 5.80 -20.27
CA PHE A 74 19.49 5.48 -21.67
C PHE A 74 19.32 6.69 -22.60
N GLY A 75 18.34 7.57 -22.33
CA GLY A 75 18.13 8.78 -23.11
C GLY A 75 19.30 9.78 -23.05
N GLY A 76 20.10 9.72 -22.00
CA GLY A 76 21.31 10.51 -21.83
C GLY A 76 22.58 9.89 -22.40
N MET A 77 22.53 8.75 -23.10
CA MET A 77 23.74 8.09 -23.62
C MET A 77 24.58 9.02 -24.50
N PHE A 78 25.87 9.10 -24.21
CA PHE A 78 26.82 9.78 -25.09
C PHE A 78 27.02 8.95 -26.36
N ASN A 79 26.79 9.55 -27.53
CA ASN A 79 27.05 8.93 -28.83
C ASN A 79 28.51 9.13 -29.30
N GLU A 80 29.38 9.65 -28.44
CA GLU A 80 30.74 10.05 -28.80
C GLU A 80 31.77 9.02 -28.36
N ARG A 81 32.53 8.45 -29.30
CA ARG A 81 33.64 7.51 -29.05
C ARG A 81 34.68 8.15 -28.11
N PHE A 82 34.83 7.62 -26.90
CA PHE A 82 35.93 7.98 -26.02
C PHE A 82 37.14 7.13 -26.39
N ASP A 83 38.21 7.79 -26.81
CA ASP A 83 39.52 7.15 -26.96
C ASP A 83 40.11 7.02 -25.55
N THR A 84 40.35 5.79 -25.12
CA THR A 84 40.94 5.46 -23.82
C THR A 84 42.32 4.87 -24.09
N ASP A 85 43.28 5.11 -23.18
CA ASP A 85 44.67 4.62 -23.29
C ASP A 85 44.76 3.09 -23.51
N ASP A 86 43.76 2.33 -23.05
CA ASP A 86 43.61 0.87 -23.22
C ASP A 86 42.93 0.44 -24.55
N GLY A 87 42.74 1.36 -25.50
CA GLY A 87 42.08 1.12 -26.79
C GLY A 87 40.60 1.50 -26.84
N PRO A 88 39.93 1.39 -28.01
CA PRO A 88 38.56 1.86 -28.18
C PRO A 88 37.59 1.00 -27.37
N LEU A 89 37.21 1.48 -26.18
CA LEU A 89 36.23 0.81 -25.35
C LEU A 89 34.83 1.09 -25.96
N PRO A 90 34.03 0.04 -26.28
CA PRO A 90 32.69 0.26 -26.79
C PRO A 90 31.84 0.90 -25.69
N LEU A 91 31.38 2.12 -25.96
CA LEU A 91 30.57 2.92 -25.03
C LEU A 91 29.19 2.35 -24.78
N PHE A 92 28.80 1.45 -25.67
CA PHE A 92 27.62 0.64 -25.56
C PHE A 92 28.01 -0.80 -25.90
N TYR A 93 27.77 -1.71 -24.97
CA TYR A 93 27.93 -3.14 -25.16
C TYR A 93 26.71 -3.86 -24.57
N GLY A 94 26.12 -4.78 -25.32
CA GLY A 94 24.97 -5.56 -24.90
C GLY A 94 25.09 -7.02 -25.31
N ASP A 95 24.66 -7.91 -24.42
CA ASP A 95 24.47 -9.34 -24.62
C ASP A 95 23.15 -9.78 -23.93
N GLN A 96 22.75 -11.04 -24.06
CA GLN A 96 21.49 -11.58 -23.53
C GLN A 96 21.32 -11.43 -22.01
N LYS A 97 22.43 -11.25 -21.27
CA LYS A 97 22.45 -11.17 -19.80
C LYS A 97 23.01 -9.87 -19.23
N LEU A 98 23.55 -9.00 -20.08
CA LEU A 98 24.36 -7.85 -19.67
C LEU A 98 24.15 -6.70 -20.64
N ILE A 99 23.88 -5.50 -20.12
CA ILE A 99 23.98 -4.26 -20.89
C ILE A 99 24.88 -3.29 -20.14
N ARG A 100 25.83 -2.68 -20.86
CA ARG A 100 26.76 -1.69 -20.34
C ARG A 100 26.70 -0.45 -21.22
N TRP A 101 26.54 0.71 -20.59
CA TRP A 101 26.49 1.98 -21.29
C TRP A 101 27.12 3.09 -20.47
N VAL A 102 27.49 4.17 -21.14
CA VAL A 102 28.03 5.37 -20.50
C VAL A 102 26.97 6.48 -20.57
N ALA A 103 26.63 7.05 -19.42
CA ALA A 103 25.66 8.15 -19.32
C ALA A 103 26.16 9.25 -18.37
N PRO A 104 25.72 10.51 -18.55
CA PRO A 104 26.03 11.58 -17.61
C PRO A 104 25.38 11.26 -16.28
N THR A 105 26.17 11.31 -15.22
CA THR A 105 25.62 11.26 -13.87
C THR A 105 24.86 12.55 -13.61
N ALA A 106 23.64 12.46 -13.07
CA ALA A 106 22.96 13.61 -12.48
C ALA A 106 23.82 14.14 -11.33
N SER A 107 24.57 15.21 -11.59
CA SER A 107 25.54 15.79 -10.68
C SER A 107 24.84 16.57 -9.56
N GLN A 108 24.29 15.88 -8.56
CA GLN A 108 23.94 16.54 -7.30
C GLN A 108 25.20 17.01 -6.53
N ALA A 109 26.40 16.58 -6.95
CA ALA A 109 27.67 16.83 -6.26
C ALA A 109 28.71 17.64 -7.07
N GLY A 110 28.28 18.45 -8.05
CA GLY A 110 29.14 19.49 -8.67
C GLY A 110 30.30 19.04 -9.57
N LEU A 111 30.62 17.74 -9.61
CA LEU A 111 31.57 17.16 -10.57
C LEU A 111 30.80 16.52 -11.71
N GLY A 112 30.69 17.25 -12.83
CA GLY A 112 30.19 16.70 -14.08
C GLY A 112 31.14 15.62 -14.60
N GLY A 113 30.61 14.47 -14.99
CA GLY A 113 31.38 13.36 -15.51
C GLY A 113 30.48 12.28 -16.11
N ALA A 114 31.07 11.46 -16.99
CA ALA A 114 30.42 10.28 -17.54
C ALA A 114 30.63 9.09 -16.58
N SER A 115 29.58 8.33 -16.27
CA SER A 115 29.68 7.11 -15.46
C SER A 115 29.31 5.89 -16.29
N LEU A 116 29.99 4.77 -16.01
CA LEU A 116 29.74 3.49 -16.66
C LEU A 116 28.64 2.73 -15.90
N PHE A 117 27.47 2.64 -16.50
CA PHE A 117 26.37 1.88 -15.96
C PHE A 117 26.42 0.44 -16.47
N ARG A 118 26.11 -0.51 -15.58
CA ARG A 118 26.05 -1.94 -15.91
C ARG A 118 24.77 -2.55 -15.35
N LEU A 119 23.94 -3.07 -16.24
CA LEU A 119 22.76 -3.85 -15.89
C LEU A 119 23.05 -5.34 -16.11
N GLU A 120 22.93 -6.14 -15.05
CA GLU A 120 23.16 -7.58 -15.06
C GLU A 120 21.85 -8.31 -14.69
N LEU A 121 21.49 -9.33 -15.47
CA LEU A 121 20.41 -10.25 -15.13
C LEU A 121 20.96 -11.36 -14.22
N LEU A 122 20.51 -11.39 -12.97
CA LEU A 122 20.88 -12.40 -11.98
C LEU A 122 19.68 -13.31 -11.70
N GLY A 123 19.88 -14.62 -11.84
CA GLY A 123 18.82 -15.63 -11.64
C GLY A 123 18.54 -16.46 -12.90
N GLU A 124 18.01 -17.67 -12.69
CA GLU A 124 17.65 -18.62 -13.74
C GLU A 124 16.23 -19.13 -13.47
N GLY A 125 15.30 -18.97 -14.42
CA GLY A 125 13.88 -19.31 -14.24
C GLY A 125 12.95 -18.11 -14.04
N ASP A 126 11.95 -18.25 -13.17
CA ASP A 126 10.88 -17.26 -12.91
C ASP A 126 11.36 -16.09 -12.01
N ASP A 127 12.40 -16.32 -11.20
CA ASP A 127 12.99 -15.32 -10.29
C ASP A 127 14.17 -14.59 -10.96
N LYS A 128 13.85 -13.72 -11.92
CA LYS A 128 14.83 -12.87 -12.59
C LYS A 128 15.01 -11.54 -11.87
N LEU A 129 16.19 -11.32 -11.29
CA LEU A 129 16.56 -10.07 -10.65
C LEU A 129 17.43 -9.22 -11.59
N LEU A 130 17.09 -7.94 -11.73
CA LEU A 130 17.91 -6.98 -12.47
C LEU A 130 18.77 -6.18 -11.48
N LEU A 131 20.09 -6.31 -11.60
CA LEU A 131 21.05 -5.57 -10.78
C LEU A 131 21.67 -4.44 -11.61
N LEU A 132 21.46 -3.20 -11.18
CA LEU A 132 22.14 -2.04 -11.73
C LEU A 132 23.36 -1.70 -10.87
N LYS A 133 24.54 -1.74 -11.48
CA LYS A 133 25.81 -1.26 -10.93
C LYS A 133 26.21 0.04 -11.64
N ARG A 134 26.80 0.96 -10.89
CA ARG A 134 27.34 2.24 -11.36
C ARG A 134 28.83 2.31 -11.07
#